data_AF-A0A1W9S266-F1
#
_entry.id   AF-A0A1W9S266-F1
#
_cell.length_a   1.000
_cell.length_b   1.000
_cell.length_c   1.000
_cell.angle_alpha   90.00
_cell.angle_beta   90.00
_cell.angle_gamma   90.00
#
_symmetry.space_group_name_H-M   'P 1'
#
loop_
_entity.id
_entity.type
_entity.pdbx_description
1 polymer ?
#
loop_
_entity_poly.entity_id
_entity_poly.type
_entity_poly.pdbx_seq_one_letter_code
_entity_poly.pdbx_strand_id
1 'polypeptide(L)'
;MLVILPFILGLVPGVFWLWYVYRRDKYQYEPIALVLLVTGLGALSIGPAVILEEVFHRFIYPLDCISVHGCFIAYFFGVGPIEELCKFLAVLAIYWHKAFDEPVDGIIYGSASAVGFATVENLLYITSGPDITTIFSVFIARFLLATVAHIFFACMWGYNLGKRRMGIKSSVVVGLITAMFLHGLYNFILSYSILSSSLLLPLMVVMFLMARGRLRHALILSPFRFKKDRLVRCPYCKEFSKFRNGFCIVCGRRYEVKGDLEARCPSCGRLLDMFKDVCSNPNCRQPLRKIVGLEEGGEENLLTKPAEGDANTGDCGDEQ
;
A
#
# COMPACT_ATOMS: atom_id res chain seq x y z
N MET A 1 -24.05 -27.42 11.17
CA MET A 1 -23.51 -26.78 9.94
C MET A 1 -24.07 -25.38 9.70
N LEU A 2 -25.37 -25.12 9.88
CA LEU A 2 -26.00 -23.80 9.63
C LEU A 2 -25.41 -22.63 10.43
N VAL A 3 -24.97 -22.86 11.68
CA VAL A 3 -24.38 -21.80 12.51
C VAL A 3 -22.93 -21.48 12.13
N ILE A 4 -22.14 -22.46 11.68
CA ILE A 4 -20.70 -22.29 11.44
C ILE A 4 -20.44 -21.56 10.11
N LEU A 5 -21.29 -21.79 9.10
CA LEU A 5 -21.10 -21.25 7.76
C LEU A 5 -21.04 -19.71 7.70
N PRO A 6 -21.97 -18.95 8.34
CA PRO A 6 -21.88 -17.48 8.38
C PRO A 6 -20.57 -16.94 8.97
N PHE A 7 -20.04 -17.58 10.02
CA PHE A 7 -18.78 -17.16 10.62
C PHE A 7 -17.61 -17.37 9.67
N ILE A 8 -17.56 -18.51 8.98
CA ILE A 8 -16.53 -18.77 7.97
C ILE A 8 -16.64 -17.71 6.86
N LEU A 9 -17.84 -17.47 6.33
CA LEU A 9 -18.06 -16.50 5.26
C LEU A 9 -17.69 -15.06 5.67
N GLY A 10 -17.92 -14.66 6.93
CA GLY A 10 -17.51 -13.34 7.42
C GLY A 10 -15.99 -13.17 7.58
N LEU A 11 -15.27 -14.25 7.89
CA LEU A 11 -13.80 -14.23 8.04
C LEU A 11 -13.04 -14.27 6.70
N VAL A 12 -13.59 -14.96 5.70
CA VAL A 12 -12.94 -15.16 4.40
C VAL A 12 -12.49 -13.86 3.70
N PRO A 13 -13.33 -12.79 3.59
CA PRO A 13 -12.89 -11.52 3.01
C PRO A 13 -11.72 -10.93 3.79
N GLY A 14 -11.77 -11.01 5.12
CA GLY A 14 -10.73 -10.47 6.00
C GLY A 14 -9.37 -11.11 5.74
N VAL A 15 -9.33 -12.45 5.75
CA VAL A 15 -8.09 -13.21 5.51
C VAL A 15 -7.56 -12.96 4.09
N PHE A 16 -8.42 -13.03 3.08
CA PHE A 16 -8.03 -12.86 1.69
C PHE A 16 -7.47 -11.47 1.41
N TRP A 17 -8.19 -10.41 1.82
CA TRP A 17 -7.77 -9.05 1.54
C TRP A 17 -6.58 -8.60 2.38
N LEU A 18 -6.45 -9.06 3.63
CA LEU A 18 -5.24 -8.84 4.42
C LEU A 18 -4.01 -9.43 3.74
N TRP A 19 -4.10 -10.68 3.28
CA TRP A 19 -3.04 -11.33 2.52
C TRP A 19 -2.71 -10.55 1.23
N TYR A 20 -3.72 -10.13 0.49
CA TYR A 20 -3.53 -9.38 -0.76
C TYR A 20 -2.82 -8.05 -0.53
N VAL A 21 -3.23 -7.28 0.48
CA VAL A 21 -2.62 -6.00 0.84
C VAL A 21 -1.20 -6.19 1.36
N TYR A 22 -0.98 -7.16 2.25
CA TYR A 22 0.35 -7.46 2.79
C TYR A 22 1.37 -7.77 1.69
N ARG A 23 0.93 -8.42 0.61
CA ARG A 23 1.76 -8.68 -0.58
C ARG A 23 2.05 -7.45 -1.45
N ARG A 24 1.47 -6.28 -1.16
CA ARG A 24 1.71 -5.03 -1.91
C ARG A 24 2.94 -4.27 -1.44
N ASP A 25 3.40 -4.58 -0.24
CA ASP A 25 4.73 -4.19 0.19
C ASP A 25 5.79 -4.95 -0.63
N LYS A 26 6.68 -4.21 -1.29
CA LYS A 26 7.62 -4.72 -2.28
C LYS A 26 9.05 -4.78 -1.77
N TYR A 27 9.41 -3.92 -0.83
CA TYR A 27 10.79 -3.62 -0.51
C TYR A 27 11.18 -4.14 0.88
N GLN A 28 10.35 -3.93 1.89
CA GLN A 28 10.63 -4.39 3.24
C GLN A 28 9.35 -4.85 3.93
N TYR A 29 9.07 -6.15 3.90
CA TYR A 29 7.87 -6.71 4.52
C TYR A 29 7.76 -6.38 6.01
N GLU A 30 6.60 -5.86 6.39
CA GLU A 30 6.26 -5.61 7.78
C GLU A 30 6.18 -6.88 8.65
N PRO A 31 6.54 -6.82 9.94
CA PRO A 31 6.40 -7.95 10.85
C PRO A 31 4.93 -8.41 10.92
N ILE A 32 4.66 -9.66 10.55
CA ILE A 32 3.28 -10.16 10.48
C ILE A 32 2.52 -10.06 11.80
N ALA A 33 3.21 -10.21 12.94
CA ALA A 33 2.61 -10.03 14.26
C ALA A 33 2.07 -8.61 14.47
N LEU A 34 2.75 -7.60 13.93
CA LEU A 34 2.33 -6.21 14.02
C LEU A 34 1.16 -5.91 13.08
N VAL A 35 1.18 -6.48 11.86
CA VAL A 35 0.05 -6.40 10.94
C VAL A 35 -1.20 -7.03 11.56
N LEU A 36 -1.07 -8.23 12.16
CA LEU A 36 -2.16 -8.89 12.86
C LEU A 36 -2.63 -8.11 14.10
N LEU A 37 -1.72 -7.49 14.85
CA LEU A 37 -2.08 -6.60 15.96
C LEU A 37 -2.92 -5.43 15.46
N VAL A 38 -2.51 -4.74 14.39
CA VAL A 38 -3.27 -3.62 13.81
C VAL A 38 -4.60 -4.07 13.25
N THR A 39 -4.68 -5.24 12.63
CA THR A 39 -5.97 -5.84 12.23
C THR A 39 -6.85 -6.11 13.44
N GLY A 40 -6.30 -6.63 14.54
CA GLY A 40 -7.03 -6.81 15.79
C GLY A 40 -7.52 -5.49 16.39
N LEU A 41 -6.68 -4.45 16.42
CA LEU A 41 -7.08 -3.11 16.87
C LEU A 41 -8.17 -2.50 15.97
N GLY A 42 -8.07 -2.70 14.66
CA GLY A 42 -9.11 -2.31 13.70
C GLY A 42 -10.44 -3.03 13.95
N ALA A 43 -10.39 -4.34 14.22
CA ALA A 43 -11.57 -5.12 14.60
C ALA A 43 -12.19 -4.62 15.92
N LEU A 44 -11.36 -4.31 16.92
CA LEU A 44 -11.83 -3.74 18.19
C LEU A 44 -12.39 -2.32 18.03
N SER A 45 -11.91 -1.54 17.04
CA SER A 45 -12.35 -0.17 16.83
C SER A 45 -13.81 -0.03 16.38
N ILE A 46 -14.47 -1.14 16.00
CA ILE A 46 -15.92 -1.17 15.76
C ILE A 46 -16.72 -0.88 17.03
N GLY A 47 -16.23 -1.30 18.22
CA GLY A 47 -16.94 -1.08 19.49
C GLY A 47 -17.12 0.42 19.79
N PRO A 48 -16.03 1.21 19.83
CA PRO A 48 -16.11 2.66 19.92
C PRO A 48 -16.90 3.32 18.78
N ALA A 49 -16.79 2.81 17.54
CA ALA A 49 -17.54 3.37 16.41
C ALA A 49 -19.05 3.25 16.63
N VAL A 50 -19.55 2.06 16.98
CA VAL A 50 -20.97 1.82 17.29
C VAL A 50 -21.44 2.71 18.44
N ILE A 51 -20.66 2.83 19.52
CA ILE A 51 -21.02 3.71 20.65
C ILE A 51 -21.16 5.17 20.20
N LEU A 52 -20.19 5.66 19.40
CA LEU A 52 -20.20 7.04 18.92
C LEU A 52 -21.32 7.28 17.90
N GLU A 53 -21.64 6.31 17.06
CA GLU A 53 -22.78 6.36 16.13
C GLU A 53 -24.11 6.39 16.88
N GLU A 54 -24.27 5.61 17.94
CA GLU A 54 -25.46 5.64 18.81
C GLU A 54 -25.61 6.99 19.53
N VAL A 55 -24.50 7.55 20.02
CA VAL A 55 -24.49 8.90 20.60
C VAL A 55 -24.87 9.94 19.55
N PHE A 56 -24.33 9.84 18.34
CA PHE A 56 -24.68 10.73 17.24
C PHE A 56 -26.16 10.62 16.86
N HIS A 57 -26.67 9.39 16.70
CA HIS A 57 -28.08 9.10 16.40
C HIS A 57 -29.01 9.73 17.44
N ARG A 58 -28.70 9.56 18.73
CA ARG A 58 -29.56 10.00 19.83
C ARG A 58 -29.52 11.50 20.13
N PHE A 59 -28.34 12.13 19.98
CA PHE A 59 -28.13 13.50 20.45
C PHE A 59 -27.87 14.53 19.35
N ILE A 60 -27.52 14.10 18.13
CA ILE A 60 -27.15 15.01 17.03
C ILE A 60 -28.15 14.89 15.88
N TYR A 61 -28.25 13.71 15.25
CA TYR A 61 -29.15 13.49 14.12
C TYR A 61 -29.46 12.00 13.93
N PRO A 62 -30.73 11.60 13.74
CA PRO A 62 -31.09 10.19 13.54
C PRO A 62 -30.41 9.59 12.31
N LEU A 63 -29.68 8.49 12.51
CA LEU A 63 -28.97 7.75 11.45
C LEU A 63 -29.89 6.84 10.60
N ASP A 64 -31.20 7.05 10.65
CA ASP A 64 -32.22 6.14 10.10
C ASP A 64 -32.38 6.24 8.57
N CYS A 65 -31.72 7.22 7.94
CA CYS A 65 -31.66 7.40 6.48
C CYS A 65 -33.07 7.35 5.82
N ILE A 66 -34.05 8.02 6.42
CA ILE A 66 -35.46 8.00 5.94
C ILE A 66 -35.68 8.86 4.69
N SER A 67 -34.85 9.89 4.48
CA SER A 67 -34.93 10.79 3.31
C SER A 67 -33.56 11.01 2.70
N VAL A 68 -33.49 11.47 1.45
CA VAL A 68 -32.22 11.81 0.77
C VAL A 68 -31.38 12.77 1.61
N HIS A 69 -31.99 13.82 2.13
CA HIS A 69 -31.31 14.78 3.01
C HIS A 69 -30.84 14.12 4.31
N GLY A 70 -31.65 13.23 4.88
CA GLY A 70 -31.28 12.48 6.08
C GLY A 70 -30.12 11.53 5.86
N CYS A 71 -30.10 10.78 4.77
CA CYS A 71 -28.98 9.90 4.40
C CYS A 71 -27.70 10.69 4.14
N PHE A 72 -27.81 11.87 3.52
CA PHE A 72 -26.67 12.75 3.33
C PHE A 72 -26.07 13.18 4.68
N ILE A 73 -26.89 13.64 5.62
CA ILE A 73 -26.40 14.04 6.95
C ILE A 73 -25.82 12.83 7.68
N ALA A 74 -26.55 11.72 7.73
CA ALA A 74 -26.17 10.52 8.45
C ALA A 74 -24.82 9.95 7.99
N TYR A 75 -24.59 9.85 6.67
CA TYR A 75 -23.39 9.20 6.16
C TYR A 75 -22.19 10.13 6.05
N PHE A 76 -22.37 11.41 5.72
CA PHE A 76 -21.25 12.35 5.57
C PHE A 76 -20.78 12.96 6.90
N PHE A 77 -21.64 13.00 7.92
CA PHE A 77 -21.32 13.61 9.22
C PHE A 77 -21.34 12.63 10.39
N GLY A 78 -22.05 11.51 10.27
CA GLY A 78 -22.08 10.43 11.26
C GLY A 78 -21.14 9.29 10.88
N VAL A 79 -21.66 8.30 10.15
CA VAL A 79 -20.99 7.00 9.87
C VAL A 79 -19.59 7.17 9.27
N GLY A 80 -19.48 7.90 8.15
CA GLY A 80 -18.21 8.08 7.44
C GLY A 80 -17.10 8.65 8.32
N PRO A 81 -17.29 9.82 8.96
CA PRO A 81 -16.35 10.39 9.92
C PRO A 81 -16.03 9.51 11.12
N ILE A 82 -17.06 8.95 11.78
CA ILE A 82 -16.89 8.22 13.05
C ILE A 82 -16.04 6.98 12.82
N GLU A 83 -16.39 6.15 11.83
CA GLU A 83 -15.65 4.92 11.61
C GLU A 83 -14.22 5.17 11.14
N GLU A 84 -14.00 6.12 10.22
CA GLU A 84 -12.65 6.40 9.71
C GLU A 84 -11.74 6.98 10.79
N LEU A 85 -12.26 7.78 11.72
CA LEU A 85 -11.50 8.20 12.90
C LEU A 85 -11.16 7.03 13.81
N CYS A 86 -12.10 6.12 14.07
CA CYS A 86 -11.85 4.95 14.92
C CYS A 86 -10.76 4.04 14.33
N LYS A 87 -10.82 3.76 13.02
CA LYS A 87 -9.78 2.99 12.30
C LYS A 87 -8.44 3.73 12.30
N PHE A 88 -8.44 5.04 12.10
CA PHE A 88 -7.23 5.85 12.15
C PHE A 88 -6.56 5.80 13.53
N LEU A 89 -7.34 5.93 14.61
CA LEU A 89 -6.84 5.85 15.98
C LEU A 89 -6.23 4.48 16.30
N ALA A 90 -6.78 3.39 15.76
CA ALA A 90 -6.21 2.06 15.89
C ALA A 90 -4.78 1.97 15.30
N VAL A 91 -4.52 2.62 14.16
CA VAL A 91 -3.17 2.70 13.58
C VAL A 91 -2.28 3.68 14.34
N LEU A 92 -2.85 4.77 14.88
CA LEU A 92 -2.07 5.76 15.62
C LEU A 92 -1.39 5.16 16.86
N ALA A 93 -1.96 4.10 17.44
CA ALA A 93 -1.38 3.34 18.55
C ALA A 93 0.02 2.76 18.24
N ILE A 94 0.32 2.47 16.96
CA ILE A 94 1.61 1.94 16.53
C ILE A 94 2.46 2.97 15.75
N TYR A 95 2.03 4.25 15.72
CA TYR A 95 2.67 5.27 14.89
C TYR A 95 4.17 5.44 15.15
N TRP A 96 4.60 5.30 16.40
CA TRP A 96 5.99 5.41 16.81
C TRP A 96 6.75 4.07 16.81
N HIS A 97 6.10 2.99 16.38
CA HIS A 97 6.77 1.70 16.30
C HIS A 97 7.90 1.74 15.27
N LYS A 98 9.01 1.05 15.58
CA LYS A 98 10.24 1.06 14.76
C LYS A 98 10.07 0.45 13.37
N ALA A 99 9.12 -0.46 13.22
CA ALA A 99 8.80 -1.09 11.93
C ALA A 99 8.03 -0.16 11.01
N PHE A 100 7.40 0.91 11.52
CA PHE A 100 6.79 1.92 10.67
C PHE A 100 7.89 2.86 10.15
N ASP A 101 8.59 2.40 9.12
CA ASP A 101 9.85 2.97 8.62
C ASP A 101 9.85 3.28 7.12
N GLU A 102 8.72 3.12 6.42
CA GLU A 102 8.51 3.62 5.06
C GLU A 102 7.09 4.15 4.77
N PRO A 103 6.89 4.98 3.72
CA PRO A 103 5.59 5.56 3.42
C PRO A 103 4.50 4.54 3.08
N VAL A 104 4.87 3.40 2.48
CA VAL A 104 3.91 2.35 2.10
C VAL A 104 3.32 1.66 3.33
N ASP A 105 4.04 1.59 4.45
CA ASP A 105 3.55 0.98 5.70
C ASP A 105 2.29 1.67 6.21
N GLY A 106 2.19 2.99 6.03
CA GLY A 106 0.97 3.72 6.38
C GLY A 106 -0.25 3.21 5.61
N ILE A 107 -0.06 2.82 4.34
CA ILE A 107 -1.11 2.18 3.53
C ILE A 107 -1.36 0.75 4.02
N ILE A 108 -0.31 -0.03 4.31
CA ILE A 108 -0.43 -1.43 4.78
C ILE A 108 -1.16 -1.47 6.13
N TYR A 109 -0.72 -0.70 7.12
CA TYR A 109 -1.35 -0.62 8.43
C TYR A 109 -2.75 0.00 8.38
N GLY A 110 -2.96 1.04 7.58
CA GLY A 110 -4.29 1.60 7.35
C GLY A 110 -5.26 0.56 6.81
N SER A 111 -4.84 -0.15 5.77
CA SER A 111 -5.60 -1.24 5.16
C SER A 111 -5.81 -2.41 6.13
N ALA A 112 -4.80 -2.76 6.95
CA ALA A 112 -4.91 -3.82 7.95
C ALA A 112 -5.98 -3.49 9.02
N SER A 113 -6.02 -2.23 9.49
CA SER A 113 -7.06 -1.75 10.40
C SER A 113 -8.44 -1.77 9.74
N ALA A 114 -8.53 -1.31 8.49
CA ALA A 114 -9.78 -1.34 7.73
C ALA A 114 -10.30 -2.75 7.50
N VAL A 115 -9.42 -3.71 7.19
CA VAL A 115 -9.77 -5.12 7.05
C VAL A 115 -10.27 -5.70 8.36
N GLY A 116 -9.63 -5.38 9.49
CA GLY A 116 -10.09 -5.80 10.81
C GLY A 116 -11.50 -5.30 11.12
N PHE A 117 -11.74 -4.00 10.91
CA PHE A 117 -13.05 -3.38 11.09
C PHE A 117 -14.10 -4.05 10.20
N ALA A 118 -13.83 -4.13 8.89
CA ALA A 118 -14.72 -4.73 7.92
C ALA A 118 -15.00 -6.20 8.21
N THR A 119 -14.07 -6.94 8.81
CA THR A 119 -14.27 -8.35 9.19
C THR A 119 -15.36 -8.50 10.24
N VAL A 120 -15.36 -7.63 11.27
CA VAL A 120 -16.41 -7.69 12.31
C VAL A 120 -17.76 -7.28 11.72
N GLU A 121 -17.80 -6.23 10.90
CA GLU A 121 -19.03 -5.90 10.19
C GLU A 121 -19.51 -7.02 9.27
N ASN A 122 -18.61 -7.66 8.51
CA ASN A 122 -18.97 -8.78 7.64
C ASN A 122 -19.67 -9.88 8.44
N LEU A 123 -19.16 -10.19 9.64
CA LEU A 123 -19.80 -11.14 10.54
C LEU A 123 -21.18 -10.66 10.97
N LEU A 124 -21.34 -9.40 11.39
CA LEU A 124 -22.64 -8.86 11.81
C LEU A 124 -23.67 -8.93 10.67
N TYR A 125 -23.34 -8.46 9.47
CA TYR A 125 -24.24 -8.45 8.32
C TYR A 125 -24.59 -9.84 7.78
N ILE A 126 -23.62 -10.77 7.77
CA ILE A 126 -23.85 -12.12 7.25
C ILE A 126 -24.64 -12.95 8.27
N THR A 127 -24.36 -12.81 9.57
CA THR A 127 -25.08 -13.55 10.61
C THR A 127 -26.52 -13.06 10.81
N SER A 128 -26.84 -11.83 10.42
CA SER A 128 -28.21 -11.30 10.42
C SER A 128 -29.05 -11.72 9.21
N GLY A 129 -28.49 -12.47 8.25
CA GLY A 129 -29.22 -12.91 7.06
C GLY A 129 -30.35 -13.91 7.38
N PRO A 130 -31.59 -13.71 6.89
CA PRO A 130 -32.73 -14.56 7.23
C PRO A 130 -32.69 -15.96 6.59
N ASP A 131 -31.98 -16.11 5.48
CA ASP A 131 -31.88 -17.33 4.70
C ASP A 131 -30.51 -17.48 4.02
N ILE A 132 -30.20 -18.69 3.54
CA ILE A 132 -28.90 -19.01 2.94
C ILE A 132 -28.60 -18.19 1.67
N THR A 133 -29.63 -17.89 0.87
CA THR A 133 -29.49 -17.11 -0.36
C THR A 133 -29.09 -15.67 -0.06
N THR A 134 -29.67 -15.06 0.97
CA THR A 134 -29.31 -13.72 1.45
C THR A 134 -27.93 -13.71 2.10
N ILE A 135 -27.59 -14.73 2.89
CA ILE A 135 -26.25 -14.91 3.46
C ILE A 135 -25.17 -14.91 2.35
N PHE A 136 -25.38 -15.67 1.27
CA PHE A 136 -24.44 -15.73 0.16
C PHE A 136 -24.38 -14.43 -0.65
N SER A 137 -25.50 -13.77 -0.92
CA SER A 137 -25.51 -12.51 -1.67
C SER A 137 -24.81 -11.37 -0.90
N VAL A 138 -25.09 -11.26 0.40
CA VAL A 138 -24.42 -10.30 1.30
C VAL A 138 -22.92 -10.62 1.39
N PHE A 139 -22.54 -11.89 1.53
CA PHE A 139 -21.14 -12.30 1.50
C PHE A 139 -20.42 -11.84 0.23
N ILE A 140 -20.99 -12.09 -0.96
CA ILE A 140 -20.38 -11.70 -2.24
C ILE A 140 -20.23 -10.18 -2.32
N ALA A 141 -21.30 -9.43 -2.00
CA ALA A 141 -21.28 -7.98 -2.03
C ALA A 141 -20.23 -7.40 -1.06
N ARG A 142 -20.14 -7.95 0.15
CA ARG A 142 -19.17 -7.49 1.15
C ARG A 142 -17.74 -7.91 0.82
N PHE A 143 -17.54 -9.07 0.20
CA PHE A 143 -16.24 -9.52 -0.27
C PHE A 143 -15.69 -8.64 -1.40
N LEU A 144 -16.52 -8.32 -2.41
CA LEU A 144 -16.08 -7.62 -3.61
C LEU A 144 -16.13 -6.09 -3.50
N LEU A 145 -17.08 -5.56 -2.74
CA LEU A 145 -17.35 -4.12 -2.68
C LEU A 145 -16.99 -3.54 -1.32
N ALA A 146 -17.69 -3.93 -0.24
CA ALA A 146 -17.56 -3.25 1.06
C ALA A 146 -16.14 -3.35 1.64
N THR A 147 -15.57 -4.56 1.72
CA THR A 147 -14.23 -4.77 2.28
C THR A 147 -13.16 -4.02 1.46
N VAL A 148 -13.31 -4.01 0.14
CA VAL A 148 -12.40 -3.28 -0.77
C VAL A 148 -12.53 -1.77 -0.59
N ALA A 149 -13.76 -1.27 -0.43
CA ALA A 149 -14.03 0.14 -0.19
C ALA A 149 -13.37 0.62 1.11
N HIS A 150 -13.50 -0.12 2.21
CA HIS A 150 -12.82 0.19 3.47
C HIS A 150 -11.29 0.30 3.31
N ILE A 151 -10.68 -0.62 2.55
CA ILE A 151 -9.24 -0.57 2.24
C ILE A 151 -8.91 0.71 1.46
N PHE A 152 -9.74 1.11 0.50
CA PHE A 152 -9.52 2.33 -0.27
C PHE A 152 -9.70 3.60 0.57
N PHE A 153 -10.69 3.67 1.46
CA PHE A 153 -10.84 4.79 2.39
C PHE A 153 -9.60 4.93 3.28
N ALA A 154 -9.19 3.83 3.91
CA ALA A 154 -8.04 3.82 4.78
C ALA A 154 -6.71 4.12 4.07
N CYS A 155 -6.58 3.75 2.80
CA CYS A 155 -5.45 4.12 1.96
C CYS A 155 -5.28 5.65 1.86
N MET A 156 -6.36 6.44 1.88
CA MET A 156 -6.29 7.90 1.72
C MET A 156 -5.59 8.58 2.90
N TRP A 157 -5.97 8.25 4.13
CA TRP A 157 -5.30 8.76 5.33
C TRP A 157 -4.00 8.02 5.62
N GLY A 158 -3.94 6.70 5.38
CA GLY A 158 -2.76 5.86 5.61
C GLY A 158 -1.55 6.31 4.80
N TYR A 159 -1.75 6.63 3.53
CA TYR A 159 -0.71 7.21 2.66
C TYR A 159 -0.14 8.52 3.22
N ASN A 160 -1.01 9.42 3.70
CA ASN A 160 -0.57 10.69 4.27
C ASN A 160 0.13 10.49 5.62
N LEU A 161 -0.35 9.54 6.43
CA LEU A 161 0.24 9.19 7.71
C LEU A 161 1.66 8.63 7.54
N GLY A 162 1.85 7.69 6.60
CA GLY A 162 3.17 7.12 6.30
C GLY A 162 4.15 8.16 5.80
N LYS A 163 3.74 9.02 4.87
CA LYS A 163 4.57 10.17 4.45
C LYS A 163 4.96 11.08 5.62
N ARG A 164 4.00 11.42 6.49
CA ARG A 164 4.24 12.27 7.64
C ARG A 164 5.23 11.65 8.62
N ARG A 165 5.12 10.33 8.85
CA ARG A 165 6.03 9.55 9.69
C ARG A 165 7.47 9.60 9.19
N MET A 166 7.65 9.67 7.87
CA MET A 166 8.95 9.81 7.19
C MET A 166 9.45 11.25 7.06
N GLY A 167 8.79 12.22 7.71
CA GLY A 167 9.16 13.64 7.59
C GLY A 167 8.84 14.26 6.22
N ILE A 168 8.17 13.54 5.32
CA ILE A 168 7.77 14.04 4.00
C ILE A 168 6.53 14.92 4.16
N LYS A 169 6.54 16.10 3.54
CA LYS A 169 5.39 17.03 3.56
C LYS A 169 4.12 16.33 3.06
N SER A 170 3.14 16.21 3.95
CA SER A 170 1.83 15.63 3.69
C SER A 170 0.82 16.13 4.73
N SER A 171 -0.46 16.16 4.38
CA SER A 171 -1.54 16.53 5.30
C SER A 171 -2.38 15.29 5.62
N VAL A 172 -2.23 14.77 6.84
CA VAL A 172 -3.05 13.65 7.34
C VAL A 172 -4.53 14.05 7.39
N VAL A 173 -4.81 15.31 7.75
CA VAL A 173 -6.17 15.88 7.78
C VAL A 173 -6.83 15.81 6.39
N VAL A 174 -6.12 16.17 5.32
CA VAL A 174 -6.65 16.05 3.95
C VAL A 174 -6.94 14.59 3.61
N GLY A 175 -6.06 13.67 4.01
CA GLY A 175 -6.28 12.23 3.84
C GLY A 175 -7.53 11.73 4.57
N LEU A 176 -7.73 12.16 5.81
CA LEU A 176 -8.90 11.82 6.64
C LEU A 176 -10.18 12.38 6.01
N ILE A 177 -10.24 13.68 5.71
CA ILE A 177 -11.42 14.31 5.09
C ILE A 177 -11.77 13.60 3.77
N THR A 178 -10.76 13.24 2.96
CA THR A 178 -10.97 12.50 1.71
C THR A 178 -11.58 11.12 1.98
N ALA A 179 -11.07 10.38 2.97
CA ALA A 179 -11.60 9.07 3.35
C ALA A 179 -13.04 9.16 3.85
N MET A 180 -13.31 10.09 4.77
CA MET A 180 -14.65 10.31 5.35
C MET A 180 -15.68 10.67 4.30
N PHE A 181 -15.31 11.57 3.37
CA PHE A 181 -16.18 11.95 2.26
C PHE A 181 -16.45 10.78 1.33
N LEU A 182 -15.43 10.02 0.93
CA LEU A 182 -15.59 8.85 0.05
C LEU A 182 -16.42 7.76 0.72
N HIS A 183 -16.24 7.55 2.02
CA HIS A 183 -17.00 6.59 2.79
C HIS A 183 -18.48 7.00 2.91
N GLY A 184 -18.74 8.26 3.28
CA GLY A 184 -20.10 8.80 3.30
C GLY A 184 -20.78 8.72 1.93
N LEU A 185 -20.04 9.03 0.86
CA LEU A 185 -20.53 8.93 -0.52
C LEU A 185 -20.85 7.48 -0.92
N TYR A 186 -20.01 6.51 -0.53
CA TYR A 186 -20.26 5.09 -0.78
C TYR A 186 -21.55 4.63 -0.11
N ASN A 187 -21.74 4.93 1.19
CA ASN A 187 -22.95 4.55 1.92
C ASN A 187 -24.20 5.25 1.38
N PHE A 188 -24.08 6.52 1.01
CA PHE A 188 -25.15 7.30 0.41
C PHE A 188 -25.62 6.72 -0.93
N ILE A 189 -24.69 6.37 -1.81
CA ILE A 189 -24.99 5.74 -3.11
C ILE A 189 -25.61 4.35 -2.91
N LEU A 190 -25.10 3.57 -1.95
CA LEU A 190 -25.60 2.22 -1.67
C LEU A 190 -27.03 2.21 -1.12
N SER A 191 -27.39 3.23 -0.32
CA SER A 191 -28.68 3.28 0.38
C SER A 191 -29.81 3.88 -0.45
N TYR A 192 -29.50 4.56 -1.54
CA TYR A 192 -30.49 5.18 -2.42
C TYR A 192 -30.69 4.34 -3.69
N SER A 193 -31.90 4.37 -4.27
CA SER A 193 -32.45 3.66 -5.46
C SER A 193 -31.54 2.88 -6.46
N ILE A 194 -32.16 2.02 -7.28
CA ILE A 194 -31.48 1.24 -8.34
C ILE A 194 -30.62 2.09 -9.29
N LEU A 195 -31.04 3.33 -9.59
CA LEU A 195 -30.28 4.23 -10.47
C LEU A 195 -28.97 4.70 -9.81
N SER A 196 -28.95 4.88 -8.48
CA SER A 196 -27.74 5.20 -7.72
C SER A 196 -26.81 3.99 -7.60
N SER A 197 -27.31 2.76 -7.52
CA SER A 197 -26.45 1.56 -7.52
C SER A 197 -25.57 1.46 -8.78
N SER A 198 -26.00 2.02 -9.92
CA SER A 198 -25.18 2.09 -11.14
C SER A 198 -23.94 3.00 -10.99
N LEU A 199 -23.97 3.97 -10.08
CA LEU A 199 -22.85 4.89 -9.78
C LEU A 199 -21.79 4.27 -8.86
N LEU A 200 -22.12 3.15 -8.21
CA LEU A 200 -21.21 2.49 -7.28
C LEU A 200 -19.96 1.97 -8.00
N LEU A 201 -20.12 1.37 -9.18
CA LEU A 201 -19.00 0.81 -9.93
C LEU A 201 -18.04 1.91 -10.44
N PRO A 202 -18.50 3.01 -11.07
CA PRO A 202 -17.67 4.17 -11.35
C PRO A 202 -16.93 4.71 -10.12
N LEU A 203 -17.61 4.82 -8.96
CA LEU A 203 -16.97 5.26 -7.72
C LEU A 203 -15.85 4.31 -7.29
N MET A 204 -16.10 2.99 -7.32
CA MET A 204 -15.09 1.97 -7.01
C MET A 204 -13.88 2.05 -7.94
N VAL A 205 -14.10 2.31 -9.24
CA VAL A 205 -13.01 2.52 -10.21
C VAL A 205 -12.19 3.76 -9.87
N VAL A 206 -12.84 4.89 -9.57
CA VAL A 206 -12.14 6.13 -9.17
C VAL A 206 -11.31 5.89 -7.90
N MET A 207 -11.89 5.26 -6.88
CA MET A 207 -11.18 4.94 -5.64
C MET A 207 -10.01 3.98 -5.87
N PHE A 208 -10.17 2.98 -6.74
CA PHE A 208 -9.09 2.09 -7.14
C PHE A 208 -7.93 2.86 -7.79
N LEU A 209 -8.22 3.77 -8.73
CA LEU A 209 -7.18 4.58 -9.38
C LEU A 209 -6.48 5.50 -8.37
N MET A 210 -7.23 6.11 -7.46
CA MET A 210 -6.70 6.95 -6.37
C MET A 210 -5.79 6.16 -5.42
N ALA A 211 -6.23 4.95 -5.00
CA ALA A 211 -5.47 4.07 -4.12
C ALA A 211 -4.22 3.52 -4.81
N ARG A 212 -4.34 3.09 -6.08
CA ARG A 212 -3.21 2.62 -6.90
C ARG A 212 -2.16 3.70 -7.12
N GLY A 213 -2.59 4.94 -7.40
CA GLY A 213 -1.70 6.08 -7.55
C GLY A 213 -0.90 6.37 -6.27
N ARG A 214 -1.58 6.37 -5.12
CA ARG A 214 -0.96 6.55 -3.80
C ARG A 214 0.00 5.42 -3.44
N LEU A 215 -0.38 4.17 -3.66
CA LEU A 215 0.47 3.00 -3.44
C LEU A 215 1.74 3.08 -4.30
N ARG A 216 1.61 3.36 -5.60
CA ARG A 216 2.76 3.53 -6.50
C ARG A 216 3.68 4.64 -6.03
N HIS A 217 3.13 5.79 -5.65
CA HIS A 217 3.92 6.92 -5.17
C HIS A 217 4.61 6.61 -3.83
N ALA A 218 3.93 5.95 -2.90
CA ALA A 218 4.52 5.51 -1.64
C ALA A 218 5.69 4.54 -1.85
N LEU A 219 5.54 3.57 -2.77
CA LEU A 219 6.61 2.66 -3.16
C LEU A 219 7.80 3.40 -3.81
N ILE A 220 7.55 4.43 -4.61
CA ILE A 220 8.62 5.26 -5.19
C ILE A 220 9.42 5.98 -4.12
N LEU A 221 8.74 6.43 -3.05
CA LEU A 221 9.34 7.14 -1.91
C LEU A 221 9.97 6.20 -0.87
N SER A 222 9.87 4.89 -1.04
CA SER A 222 10.46 3.92 -0.11
C SER A 222 11.98 4.10 -0.01
N PRO A 223 12.54 4.26 1.19
CA PRO A 223 14.00 4.28 1.39
C PRO A 223 14.62 2.91 1.05
N PHE A 224 13.85 1.83 1.11
CA PHE A 224 14.31 0.47 0.84
C PHE A 224 14.28 0.11 -0.65
N ARG A 225 13.66 0.94 -1.49
CA ARG A 225 13.67 0.77 -2.95
C ARG A 225 15.07 0.51 -3.49
N PHE A 226 16.05 1.26 -3.01
CA PHE A 226 17.43 1.19 -3.51
C PHE A 226 18.29 0.13 -2.83
N LYS A 227 17.89 -0.43 -1.67
CA LYS A 227 18.58 -1.60 -1.11
C LYS A 227 18.56 -2.79 -2.08
N LYS A 228 17.52 -2.87 -2.93
CA LYS A 228 17.31 -3.92 -3.93
C LYS A 228 18.03 -3.65 -5.27
N ASP A 229 18.26 -2.38 -5.60
CA ASP A 229 18.88 -1.92 -6.85
C ASP A 229 20.30 -1.35 -6.64
N ARG A 230 21.03 -1.82 -5.61
CA ARG A 230 22.38 -1.30 -5.29
C ARG A 230 23.33 -1.49 -6.48
N LEU A 231 23.96 -0.40 -6.88
CA LEU A 231 25.13 -0.42 -7.77
C LEU A 231 26.32 -0.93 -6.96
N VAL A 232 26.82 -2.09 -7.36
CA VAL A 232 27.98 -2.70 -6.73
C VAL A 232 29.14 -2.60 -7.70
N ARG A 233 30.31 -2.21 -7.18
CA ARG A 233 31.54 -2.25 -7.98
C ARG A 233 31.96 -3.70 -8.12
N CYS A 234 31.94 -4.22 -9.34
CA CYS A 234 32.33 -5.59 -9.61
C CYS A 234 33.80 -5.82 -9.19
N PRO A 235 34.13 -6.87 -8.41
CA PRO A 235 35.50 -7.13 -8.01
C PRO A 235 36.42 -7.48 -9.19
N TYR A 236 35.84 -7.97 -10.29
CA TYR A 236 36.56 -8.40 -11.49
C TYR A 236 36.77 -7.27 -12.50
N CYS A 237 35.70 -6.70 -13.07
CA CYS A 237 35.83 -5.65 -14.10
C CYS A 237 35.92 -4.23 -13.53
N LYS A 238 35.76 -4.06 -12.21
CA LYS A 238 35.81 -2.76 -11.51
C LYS A 238 34.74 -1.73 -11.95
N GLU A 239 33.85 -2.10 -12.86
CA GLU A 239 32.69 -1.32 -13.25
C GLU A 239 31.56 -1.39 -12.23
N PHE A 240 30.79 -0.31 -12.14
CA PHE A 240 29.58 -0.27 -11.32
C PHE A 240 28.42 -0.90 -12.09
N SER A 241 27.80 -1.92 -11.52
CA SER A 241 26.67 -2.61 -12.15
C SER A 241 25.54 -2.83 -11.15
N LYS A 242 24.28 -2.82 -11.61
CA LYS A 242 23.16 -3.26 -10.78
C LYS A 242 23.40 -4.73 -10.43
N PHE A 243 23.37 -5.06 -9.14
CA PHE A 243 23.55 -6.44 -8.70
C PHE A 243 22.22 -7.18 -8.87
N ARG A 244 22.12 -8.02 -9.92
CA ARG A 244 20.93 -8.82 -10.19
C ARG A 244 21.32 -10.29 -10.24
N ASN A 245 20.72 -11.11 -9.36
CA ASN A 245 20.89 -12.56 -9.32
C ASN A 245 22.35 -13.06 -9.22
N GLY A 246 23.27 -12.29 -8.64
CA GLY A 246 24.67 -12.72 -8.46
C GLY A 246 25.59 -12.49 -9.66
N PHE A 247 25.15 -11.81 -10.72
CA PHE A 247 25.96 -11.55 -11.92
C PHE A 247 26.23 -10.06 -12.12
N CYS A 248 27.42 -9.73 -12.64
CA CYS A 248 27.71 -8.40 -13.16
C CYS A 248 27.10 -8.25 -14.56
N ILE A 249 26.25 -7.25 -14.77
CA ILE A 249 25.65 -7.01 -16.10
C ILE A 249 26.65 -6.46 -17.13
N VAL A 250 27.80 -5.96 -16.68
CA VAL A 250 28.84 -5.42 -17.56
C VAL A 250 29.79 -6.52 -18.04
N CYS A 251 30.29 -7.35 -17.13
CA CYS A 251 31.29 -8.38 -17.47
C CYS A 251 30.77 -9.82 -17.45
N GLY A 252 29.48 -10.04 -17.17
CA GLY A 252 28.83 -11.36 -17.14
C GLY A 252 29.26 -12.30 -16.03
N ARG A 253 30.29 -11.96 -15.23
CA ARG A 253 30.82 -12.85 -14.18
C ARG A 253 29.90 -12.92 -12.98
N ARG A 254 29.78 -14.12 -12.44
CA ARG A 254 29.13 -14.35 -11.15
C ARG A 254 30.06 -13.91 -10.02
N TYR A 255 29.51 -13.22 -9.03
CA TYR A 255 30.22 -12.87 -7.80
C TYR A 255 29.26 -12.79 -6.62
N GLU A 256 29.71 -13.20 -5.45
CA GLU A 256 28.97 -13.03 -4.22
C GLU A 256 29.36 -11.74 -3.54
N VAL A 257 28.36 -11.03 -3.05
CA VAL A 257 28.59 -9.81 -2.29
C VAL A 257 28.47 -10.13 -0.81
N LYS A 258 29.59 -10.07 -0.09
CA LYS A 258 29.64 -10.27 1.36
C LYS A 258 29.50 -8.92 2.08
N GLY A 259 28.49 -8.79 2.94
CA GLY A 259 28.30 -7.66 3.86
C GLY A 259 27.23 -6.64 3.46
N ASP A 260 26.98 -5.67 4.34
CA ASP A 260 26.10 -4.53 4.06
C ASP A 260 26.73 -3.64 2.99
N LEU A 261 26.16 -3.72 1.80
CA LEU A 261 26.63 -3.01 0.62
C LEU A 261 26.45 -1.50 0.78
N GLU A 262 27.53 -0.85 1.16
CA GLU A 262 27.68 0.59 1.13
C GLU A 262 27.57 1.10 -0.31
N ALA A 263 26.45 1.74 -0.65
CA ALA A 263 26.33 2.45 -1.92
C ALA A 263 27.38 3.58 -1.96
N ARG A 264 28.23 3.62 -2.98
CA ARG A 264 29.30 4.63 -3.12
C ARG A 264 29.12 5.41 -4.42
N CYS A 265 29.45 6.70 -4.37
CA CYS A 265 29.40 7.58 -5.53
C CYS A 265 30.41 7.08 -6.58
N PRO A 266 30.01 6.84 -7.83
CA PRO A 266 30.93 6.36 -8.87
C PRO A 266 32.01 7.39 -9.20
N SER A 267 31.74 8.68 -9.05
CA SER A 267 32.70 9.75 -9.35
C SER A 267 33.72 10.03 -8.24
N CYS A 268 33.39 9.77 -6.97
CA CYS A 268 34.31 10.10 -5.87
C CYS A 268 34.52 9.00 -4.84
N GLY A 269 33.89 7.83 -5.00
CA GLY A 269 34.02 6.68 -4.10
C GLY A 269 33.44 6.85 -2.69
N ARG A 270 32.84 8.02 -2.39
CA ARG A 270 32.26 8.31 -1.08
C ARG A 270 30.95 7.57 -0.89
N LEU A 271 30.72 7.11 0.34
CA LEU A 271 29.43 6.60 0.80
C LEU A 271 28.29 7.57 0.44
N LEU A 272 27.28 7.02 -0.22
CA LEU A 272 26.07 7.73 -0.59
C LEU A 272 25.11 7.73 0.59
N ASP A 273 24.68 8.94 0.94
CA ASP A 273 23.56 9.14 1.85
C ASP A 273 22.29 9.19 0.99
N MET A 274 21.51 8.12 1.05
CA MET A 274 20.31 7.92 0.23
C MET A 274 19.17 8.89 0.60
N PHE A 275 19.29 9.63 1.71
CA PHE A 275 18.33 10.66 2.12
C PHE A 275 18.63 12.04 1.50
N LYS A 276 19.70 12.16 0.70
CA LYS A 276 20.07 13.40 0.01
C LYS A 276 19.87 13.26 -1.49
N ASP A 277 19.62 14.38 -2.17
CA ASP A 277 19.46 14.39 -3.64
C ASP A 277 20.80 14.35 -4.40
N VAL A 278 21.90 14.68 -3.71
CA VAL A 278 23.26 14.80 -4.25
C VAL A 278 24.27 14.09 -3.35
N CYS A 279 25.39 13.67 -3.94
CA CYS A 279 26.51 13.10 -3.19
C CYS A 279 26.95 14.05 -2.05
N SER A 280 27.08 13.52 -0.83
CA SER A 280 27.53 14.23 0.37
C SER A 280 28.97 14.77 0.31
N ASN A 281 29.73 14.45 -0.75
CA ASN A 281 31.04 15.05 -0.98
C ASN A 281 30.86 16.46 -1.57
N PRO A 282 31.28 17.53 -0.86
CA PRO A 282 31.09 18.91 -1.32
C PRO A 282 31.80 19.22 -2.65
N ASN A 283 32.85 18.46 -2.99
CA ASN A 283 33.60 18.62 -4.25
C ASN A 283 33.04 17.77 -5.40
N CYS A 284 32.13 16.83 -5.13
CA CYS A 284 31.53 15.99 -6.16
C CYS A 284 30.12 16.45 -6.51
N ARG A 285 29.24 16.58 -5.49
CA ARG A 285 27.82 16.96 -5.59
C ARG A 285 27.04 16.32 -6.75
N GLN A 286 27.49 15.17 -7.26
CA GLN A 286 26.79 14.55 -8.37
C GLN A 286 25.36 14.21 -7.96
N PRO A 287 24.37 14.56 -8.80
CA PRO A 287 22.99 14.20 -8.53
C PRO A 287 22.88 12.69 -8.51
N LEU A 288 22.34 12.16 -7.41
CA LEU A 288 22.09 10.73 -7.24
C LEU A 288 21.21 10.17 -8.37
N ARG A 289 20.37 11.01 -8.97
CA ARG A 289 19.58 10.69 -10.16
C ARG A 289 20.40 10.29 -11.39
N LYS A 290 21.55 10.92 -11.65
CA LYS A 290 22.44 10.50 -12.74
C LYS A 290 23.21 9.22 -12.42
N ILE A 291 23.61 9.06 -11.15
CA ILE A 291 24.35 7.89 -10.67
C ILE A 291 23.50 6.63 -10.76
N VAL A 292 22.21 6.73 -10.45
CA VAL A 292 21.29 5.58 -10.34
C VAL A 292 20.53 5.31 -11.65
N GLY A 293 20.80 6.08 -12.73
CA GLY A 293 20.15 5.91 -14.03
C GLY A 293 18.67 6.35 -14.03
N LEU A 294 18.37 7.51 -13.42
CA LEU A 294 17.05 8.13 -13.37
C LEU A 294 16.87 9.23 -14.45
N GLU A 295 17.39 9.04 -15.65
CA GLU A 295 16.87 9.77 -16.81
C GLU A 295 15.66 8.99 -17.34
N GLU A 296 14.47 9.60 -17.24
CA GLU A 296 13.24 9.11 -17.86
C GLU A 296 13.50 8.96 -19.37
N GLY A 297 13.71 7.73 -19.83
CA GLY A 297 13.98 7.42 -21.24
C GLY A 297 15.05 6.34 -21.51
N GLY A 298 15.75 5.83 -20.50
CA GLY A 298 16.91 4.95 -20.70
C GLY A 298 16.70 3.43 -20.73
N GLU A 299 15.48 2.91 -20.48
CA GLU A 299 15.27 1.45 -20.44
C GLU A 299 15.21 0.78 -21.83
N GLU A 300 15.04 1.53 -22.93
CA GLU A 300 14.92 0.94 -24.28
C GLU A 300 16.25 0.76 -25.04
N ASN A 301 17.35 1.40 -24.64
CA ASN A 301 18.60 1.41 -25.44
C ASN A 301 19.74 0.52 -24.92
N LEU A 302 19.50 -0.32 -23.91
CA LEU A 302 20.52 -1.27 -23.39
C LEU A 302 20.27 -2.73 -23.79
N LEU A 303 19.23 -3.02 -24.58
CA LEU A 303 18.87 -4.36 -25.03
C LEU A 303 19.04 -4.61 -26.54
N THR A 304 19.55 -3.65 -27.30
CA THR A 304 19.69 -3.75 -28.77
C THR A 304 21.06 -3.27 -29.26
N LYS A 305 22.11 -3.96 -28.84
CA LYS A 305 23.30 -4.11 -29.71
C LYS A 305 23.65 -5.59 -29.77
N PRO A 306 23.46 -6.26 -30.92
CA PRO A 306 24.10 -7.54 -31.17
C PRO A 306 25.60 -7.33 -31.05
N ALA A 307 26.30 -8.31 -30.45
CA ALA A 307 27.74 -8.37 -30.52
C ALA A 307 28.14 -8.45 -32.01
N GLU A 308 28.73 -7.37 -32.53
CA GLU A 308 29.52 -7.44 -33.75
C GLU A 308 30.73 -8.33 -33.42
N GLY A 309 30.62 -9.59 -33.85
CA GLY A 309 31.73 -10.52 -33.88
C GLY A 309 32.59 -10.17 -35.08
N ASP A 310 33.63 -9.36 -34.87
CA ASP A 310 34.78 -9.31 -35.76
C ASP A 310 35.53 -10.64 -35.62
N ALA A 311 35.12 -11.61 -36.44
CA ALA A 311 35.95 -12.76 -36.77
C ALA A 311 36.85 -12.36 -37.93
N ASN A 312 38.13 -12.08 -37.64
CA ASN A 312 39.17 -12.29 -38.63
C ASN A 312 40.52 -12.69 -38.01
N THR A 313 40.86 -13.94 -38.29
CA THR A 313 42.19 -14.53 -38.58
C THR A 313 43.31 -14.51 -37.53
N GLY A 314 43.82 -15.71 -37.23
CA GLY A 314 45.10 -15.92 -36.55
C GLY A 314 45.38 -17.40 -36.28
N ASP A 315 45.73 -18.12 -37.35
CA ASP A 315 46.34 -19.45 -37.42
C ASP A 315 47.43 -19.71 -36.35
N CYS A 316 47.39 -20.89 -35.70
CA CYS A 316 48.57 -21.63 -35.23
C CYS A 316 48.20 -23.11 -34.99
N GLY A 317 48.38 -23.90 -36.04
CA GLY A 317 48.98 -25.24 -36.11
C GLY A 317 48.91 -26.22 -34.93
N ASP A 318 48.30 -27.37 -35.20
CA ASP A 318 48.56 -28.67 -34.58
C ASP A 318 49.96 -29.18 -34.97
N GLU A 319 50.82 -29.50 -34.00
CA GLU A 319 51.85 -30.53 -34.12
C GLU A 319 52.03 -31.27 -32.78
N GLN A 320 51.71 -32.57 -32.83
CA GLN A 320 52.19 -33.72 -32.03
C GLN A 320 51.82 -33.83 -30.54
#